data_AF-A0A9Q3JLQ1-F1
#
_entry.id   AF-A0A9Q3JLQ1-F1
#
_cell.length_a   1.000
_cell.length_b   1.000
_cell.length_c   1.000
_cell.angle_alpha   90.00
_cell.angle_beta   90.00
_cell.angle_gamma   90.00
#
_symmetry.space_group_name_H-M   'P 1'
#
loop_
_entity.id
_entity.type
_entity.pdbx_description
1 polymer ?
#
loop_
_entity_poly.entity_id
_entity_poly.type
_entity_poly.pdbx_seq_one_letter_code
_entity_poly.pdbx_strand_id
1 'polypeptide(L)'
;MGQALLKEVPKLKEWAHLSGEGEYDHMEFIRGINMIKEYFELPHRLVTARFNTLFTRSAHRWYIKLRQAHEHQSWTWLKTQIINKWANDSWRFKVETAFESSKFNADKDRDLPWFCQQKDRLTALYPEMSEFIIHRKILRQCGGDLEHPVKSRTTEQASAEDIINILEEVTTRTRIGSSR
;
A
#
# COMPACT_ATOMS: atom_id res chain seq x y z
N MET A 1 -32.67 7.42 7.40
CA MET A 1 -32.01 6.40 6.55
C MET A 1 -30.95 5.56 7.30
N GLY A 2 -30.72 5.71 8.61
CA GLY A 2 -29.46 5.27 9.25
C GLY A 2 -29.33 3.85 9.82
N GLN A 3 -30.36 2.99 9.82
CA GLN A 3 -30.23 1.63 10.43
C GLN A 3 -30.00 0.50 9.42
N ALA A 4 -30.43 0.65 8.16
CA ALA A 4 -30.24 -0.37 7.14
C ALA A 4 -28.78 -0.43 6.66
N LEU A 5 -28.19 0.73 6.35
CA LEU A 5 -26.78 0.84 5.94
C LEU A 5 -25.80 0.34 7.00
N LEU A 6 -26.11 0.48 8.29
CA LEU A 6 -25.26 -0.02 9.37
C LEU A 6 -25.15 -1.55 9.41
N LYS A 7 -26.17 -2.28 8.92
CA LYS A 7 -26.17 -3.75 8.84
C LYS A 7 -25.32 -4.27 7.68
N GLU A 8 -25.08 -3.44 6.68
CA GLU A 8 -24.28 -3.76 5.49
C GLU A 8 -22.80 -3.41 5.67
N VAL A 9 -22.43 -2.74 6.77
CA VAL A 9 -21.05 -2.43 7.10
C VAL A 9 -20.23 -3.74 7.18
N PRO A 10 -19.10 -3.84 6.45
CA PRO A 10 -18.24 -5.01 6.45
C PRO A 10 -17.84 -5.42 7.87
N LYS A 11 -17.62 -6.71 8.07
CA LYS A 11 -17.17 -7.23 9.36
C LYS A 11 -15.77 -6.72 9.64
N LEU A 12 -15.40 -6.51 10.90
CA LEU A 12 -14.07 -5.96 11.26
C LEU A 12 -12.88 -6.70 10.64
N LYS A 13 -13.00 -8.02 10.45
CA LYS A 13 -11.98 -8.84 9.79
C LYS A 13 -11.70 -8.45 8.32
N GLU A 14 -12.66 -7.80 7.66
CA GLU A 14 -12.58 -7.33 6.27
C GLU A 14 -12.03 -5.90 6.18
N TRP A 15 -11.85 -5.22 7.32
CA TRP A 15 -11.25 -3.89 7.34
C TRP A 15 -9.72 -4.00 7.28
N ALA A 16 -9.07 -2.94 6.79
CA ALA A 16 -7.62 -2.84 6.84
C ALA A 16 -7.13 -2.90 8.30
N HIS A 17 -6.01 -3.59 8.52
CA HIS A 17 -5.34 -3.67 9.82
C HIS A 17 -3.96 -3.04 9.73
N LEU A 18 -3.52 -2.38 10.81
CA LEU A 18 -2.18 -1.81 10.90
C LEU A 18 -1.42 -2.43 12.07
N SER A 19 -0.30 -3.09 11.77
CA SER A 19 0.59 -3.70 12.78
C SER A 19 1.63 -2.73 13.31
N GLY A 20 2.11 -1.80 12.48
CA GLY A 20 3.27 -0.96 12.79
C GLY A 20 4.59 -1.73 12.85
N GLU A 21 4.67 -2.91 12.23
CA GLU A 21 5.86 -3.75 12.17
C GLU A 21 6.11 -4.19 10.71
N GLY A 22 7.38 -4.28 10.30
CA GLY A 22 7.77 -4.67 8.93
C GLY A 22 7.63 -3.54 7.89
N GLU A 23 7.48 -3.93 6.61
CA GLU A 23 7.03 -3.03 5.53
C GLU A 23 5.52 -2.79 5.67
N TYR A 24 5.12 -2.01 6.68
CA TYR A 24 3.72 -1.63 6.85
C TYR A 24 3.35 -0.47 5.93
N ASP A 25 2.09 -0.45 5.47
CA ASP A 25 1.49 0.67 4.75
C ASP A 25 0.37 1.30 5.59
N HIS A 26 0.70 2.42 6.23
CA HIS A 26 -0.26 3.19 7.02
C HIS A 26 -1.19 4.05 6.13
N MET A 27 -0.79 4.34 4.89
CA MET A 27 -1.61 5.08 3.93
C MET A 27 -2.72 4.19 3.39
N GLU A 28 -2.43 2.93 3.09
CA GLU A 28 -3.47 1.96 2.69
C GLU A 28 -4.47 1.72 3.82
N PHE A 29 -4.00 1.62 5.05
CA PHE A 29 -4.88 1.59 6.22
C PHE A 29 -5.81 2.82 6.25
N ILE A 30 -5.26 4.04 6.13
CA ILE A 30 -6.06 5.28 6.14
C ILE A 30 -7.07 5.31 4.97
N ARG A 31 -6.66 4.91 3.76
CA ARG A 31 -7.53 4.86 2.57
C ARG A 31 -8.69 3.89 2.77
N GLY A 32 -8.41 2.66 3.25
CA GLY A 32 -9.45 1.67 3.52
C GLY A 32 -10.46 2.16 4.56
N ILE A 33 -10.01 2.82 5.63
CA ILE A 33 -10.91 3.43 6.62
C ILE A 33 -11.73 4.57 6.01
N ASN A 34 -11.14 5.46 5.21
CA ASN A 34 -11.86 6.55 4.55
C ASN A 34 -12.96 6.01 3.63
N MET A 35 -12.63 5.02 2.78
CA MET A 35 -13.56 4.41 1.84
C MET A 35 -14.79 3.82 2.56
N ILE A 36 -14.58 3.01 3.61
CA ILE A 36 -15.69 2.42 4.38
C ILE A 36 -16.48 3.53 5.10
N LYS A 37 -15.79 4.51 5.67
CA LYS A 37 -16.46 5.61 6.37
C LYS A 37 -17.34 6.45 5.43
N GLU A 38 -16.86 6.74 4.23
CA GLU A 38 -17.58 7.52 3.23
C GLU A 38 -18.76 6.73 2.66
N TYR A 39 -18.53 5.49 2.23
CA TYR A 39 -19.56 4.65 1.64
C TYR A 39 -20.74 4.36 2.59
N PHE A 40 -20.45 4.10 3.87
CA PHE A 40 -21.47 3.79 4.88
C PHE A 40 -21.83 4.99 5.78
N GLU A 41 -21.38 6.19 5.43
CA GLU A 41 -21.60 7.44 6.19
C GLU A 41 -21.30 7.30 7.69
N LEU A 42 -20.24 6.55 8.04
CA LEU A 42 -20.02 6.17 9.42
C LEU A 42 -19.67 7.38 10.30
N PRO A 43 -20.34 7.55 11.45
CA PRO A 43 -19.93 8.49 12.48
C PRO A 43 -18.50 8.19 12.93
N HIS A 44 -17.70 9.24 13.15
CA HIS A 44 -16.32 9.11 13.61
C HIS A 44 -16.20 8.25 14.88
N ARG A 45 -17.16 8.32 15.80
CA ARG A 45 -17.17 7.48 17.02
C ARG A 45 -17.25 5.98 16.71
N LEU A 46 -18.01 5.58 15.70
CA LEU A 46 -18.10 4.17 15.31
C LEU A 46 -16.81 3.69 14.63
N VAL A 47 -16.11 4.55 13.92
CA VAL A 47 -14.79 4.22 13.34
C VAL A 47 -13.77 4.06 14.46
N THR A 48 -13.64 5.04 15.36
CA THR A 48 -12.61 5.03 16.41
C THR A 48 -12.82 3.95 17.47
N ALA A 49 -14.06 3.54 17.73
CA ALA A 49 -14.36 2.40 18.59
C ALA A 49 -13.75 1.07 18.08
N ARG A 50 -13.58 0.94 16.76
CA ARG A 50 -13.05 -0.28 16.11
C ARG A 50 -11.53 -0.35 16.12
N PHE A 51 -10.84 0.77 16.36
CA PHE A 51 -9.37 0.84 16.30
C PHE A 51 -8.67 -0.02 17.34
N ASN A 52 -9.34 -0.38 18.44
CA ASN A 52 -8.80 -1.35 19.38
C ASN A 52 -8.60 -2.74 18.75
N THR A 53 -9.33 -3.06 17.68
CA THR A 53 -9.21 -4.31 16.91
C THR A 53 -8.36 -4.13 15.66
N LEU A 54 -8.50 -2.99 14.97
CA LEU A 54 -7.83 -2.76 13.69
C LEU A 54 -6.34 -2.44 13.84
N PHE A 55 -5.92 -1.85 14.96
CA PHE A 55 -4.52 -1.79 15.31
C PHE A 55 -4.10 -3.10 15.96
N THR A 56 -3.00 -3.65 15.47
CA THR A 56 -2.39 -4.87 16.01
C THR A 56 -0.97 -4.57 16.49
N ARG A 57 -0.41 -5.42 17.35
CA ARG A 57 1.01 -5.39 17.75
C ARG A 57 1.51 -4.02 18.24
N SER A 58 2.56 -3.45 17.64
CA SER A 58 3.18 -2.20 18.07
C SER A 58 2.23 -1.01 17.89
N ALA A 59 1.42 -0.99 16.82
CA ALA A 59 0.39 0.01 16.59
C ALA A 59 -0.71 -0.04 17.66
N HIS A 60 -1.11 -1.24 18.10
CA HIS A 60 -2.09 -1.40 19.17
C HIS A 60 -1.61 -0.79 20.49
N ARG A 61 -0.38 -1.12 20.88
CA ARG A 61 0.25 -0.58 22.10
C ARG A 61 0.37 0.94 22.07
N TRP A 62 0.73 1.50 20.91
CA TRP A 62 0.78 2.94 20.71
C TRP A 62 -0.62 3.57 20.83
N TYR A 63 -1.63 2.97 20.20
CA TYR A 63 -3.00 3.49 20.21
C TYR A 63 -3.61 3.53 21.62
N ILE A 64 -3.39 2.51 22.44
CA ILE A 64 -3.86 2.51 23.84
C ILE A 64 -3.30 3.71 24.61
N LYS A 65 -1.99 3.96 24.49
CA LYS A 65 -1.34 5.11 25.16
C LYS A 65 -1.87 6.44 24.65
N LEU A 66 -2.04 6.57 23.33
CA LEU A 66 -2.61 7.76 22.70
C LEU A 66 -4.03 8.05 23.21
N ARG A 67 -4.85 7.02 23.35
CA ARG A 67 -6.23 7.12 23.85
C ARG A 67 -6.32 7.49 25.32
N GLN A 68 -5.42 7.00 26.15
CA GLN A 68 -5.33 7.38 27.57
C GLN A 68 -4.96 8.86 27.73
N ALA A 69 -4.10 9.39 26.86
CA ALA A 69 -3.62 10.77 26.94
C ALA A 69 -4.58 11.81 26.35
N HIS A 70 -5.34 11.47 25.30
CA HIS A 70 -6.10 12.45 24.51
C HIS A 70 -7.60 12.17 24.42
N GLU A 71 -8.13 11.21 25.17
CA GLU A 71 -9.54 10.83 25.18
C GLU A 71 -10.16 10.60 23.77
N HIS A 72 -11.44 10.95 23.59
CA HIS A 72 -12.19 10.73 22.35
C HIS A 72 -11.93 11.83 21.33
N GLN A 73 -11.05 11.53 20.37
CA GLN A 73 -10.74 12.44 19.27
C GLN A 73 -11.44 12.08 17.96
N SER A 74 -11.50 13.05 17.04
CA SER A 74 -12.05 12.88 15.70
C SER A 74 -11.20 11.97 14.83
N TRP A 75 -11.79 11.41 13.77
CA TRP A 75 -11.03 10.63 12.78
C TRP A 75 -9.95 11.49 12.11
N THR A 76 -10.25 12.74 11.79
CA THR A 76 -9.29 13.68 11.19
C THR A 76 -8.04 13.86 12.06
N TRP A 77 -8.22 14.06 13.36
CA TRP A 77 -7.09 14.18 14.29
C TRP A 77 -6.29 12.87 14.36
N LEU A 78 -6.97 11.72 14.42
CA LEU A 78 -6.30 10.43 14.47
C LEU A 78 -5.50 10.13 13.21
N LYS A 79 -5.99 10.52 12.01
CA LYS A 79 -5.21 10.42 10.77
C LYS A 79 -3.87 11.16 10.90
N THR A 80 -3.90 12.39 11.39
CA THR A 80 -2.67 13.17 11.62
C THR A 80 -1.73 12.47 12.59
N GLN A 81 -2.24 11.87 13.67
CA GLN A 81 -1.39 11.13 14.60
C GLN A 81 -0.78 9.85 14.01
N ILE A 82 -1.54 9.12 13.18
CA ILE A 82 -1.04 7.93 12.47
C ILE A 82 0.10 8.33 11.54
N ILE A 83 -0.11 9.36 10.72
CA ILE A 83 0.90 9.89 9.80
C ILE A 83 2.14 10.33 10.57
N ASN A 84 1.98 11.17 11.60
CA ASN A 84 3.11 11.64 12.41
C ASN A 84 3.91 10.50 13.06
N LYS A 85 3.22 9.43 13.49
CA LYS A 85 3.87 8.29 14.12
C LYS A 85 4.61 7.40 13.11
N TRP A 86 3.98 7.12 11.97
CA TRP A 86 4.35 6.02 11.09
C TRP A 86 4.96 6.44 9.76
N ALA A 87 4.82 7.71 9.37
CA ALA A 87 5.46 8.34 8.20
C ALA A 87 6.77 9.08 8.57
N ASN A 88 7.50 8.60 9.57
CA ASN A 88 8.76 9.21 9.99
C ASN A 88 9.91 8.94 9.00
N ASP A 89 10.96 9.75 9.05
CA ASP A 89 12.12 9.66 8.14
C ASP A 89 12.79 8.28 8.14
N SER A 90 12.83 7.62 9.30
CA SER A 90 13.40 6.27 9.40
C SER A 90 12.59 5.23 8.64
N TRP A 91 11.25 5.32 8.66
CA TRP A 91 10.40 4.47 7.83
C TRP A 91 10.54 4.82 6.36
N ARG A 92 10.53 6.11 6.03
CA ARG A 92 10.67 6.59 4.65
C ARG A 92 11.96 6.04 4.02
N PHE A 93 13.09 6.22 4.71
CA PHE A 93 14.39 5.71 4.28
C PHE A 93 14.37 4.19 4.07
N LYS A 94 13.76 3.42 4.98
CA LYS A 94 13.65 1.96 4.86
C LYS A 94 12.86 1.55 3.61
N VAL A 95 11.70 2.16 3.37
CA VAL A 95 10.86 1.81 2.21
C VAL A 95 11.50 2.27 0.91
N GLU A 96 12.14 3.45 0.88
CA GLU A 96 12.92 3.91 -0.27
C GLU A 96 14.07 2.95 -0.58
N THR A 97 14.86 2.56 0.42
CA THR A 97 15.94 1.58 0.26
C THR A 97 15.41 0.23 -0.22
N ALA A 98 14.28 -0.24 0.31
CA ALA A 98 13.66 -1.49 -0.11
C ALA A 98 13.22 -1.44 -1.58
N PHE A 99 12.63 -0.33 -2.02
CA PHE A 99 12.27 -0.11 -3.43
C PHE A 99 13.51 -0.04 -4.32
N GLU A 100 14.55 0.70 -3.92
CA GLU A 100 15.75 0.91 -4.74
C GLU A 100 16.60 -0.35 -4.91
N SER A 101 16.68 -1.17 -3.86
CA SER A 101 17.43 -2.43 -3.86
C SER A 101 16.67 -3.59 -4.52
N SER A 102 15.35 -3.48 -4.67
CA SER A 102 14.51 -4.53 -5.24
C SER A 102 14.51 -4.45 -6.77
N LYS A 103 15.57 -4.97 -7.39
CA LYS A 103 15.63 -5.23 -8.83
C LYS A 103 14.90 -6.52 -9.17
N PHE A 104 14.12 -6.50 -10.24
CA PHE A 104 13.41 -7.69 -10.70
C PHE A 104 14.41 -8.75 -11.19
N ASN A 105 14.19 -9.99 -10.78
CA ASN A 105 14.97 -11.14 -11.20
C ASN A 105 14.05 -12.25 -11.71
N ALA A 106 14.08 -12.53 -13.01
CA ALA A 106 13.18 -13.49 -13.65
C ALA A 106 13.33 -14.94 -13.13
N ASP A 107 14.47 -15.30 -12.51
CA ASP A 107 14.68 -16.63 -11.95
C ASP A 107 14.16 -16.80 -10.52
N LYS A 108 13.95 -15.68 -9.81
CA LYS A 108 13.63 -15.68 -8.37
C LYS A 108 12.28 -15.08 -8.07
N ASP A 109 11.92 -14.02 -8.79
CA ASP A 109 10.72 -13.24 -8.55
C ASP A 109 9.56 -13.76 -9.39
N ARG A 110 8.35 -13.60 -8.85
CA ARG A 110 7.12 -13.75 -9.63
C ARG A 110 6.65 -12.36 -10.03
N ASP A 111 6.23 -12.21 -11.29
CA ASP A 111 5.92 -10.91 -11.91
C ASP A 111 4.89 -10.11 -11.11
N LEU A 112 3.73 -10.73 -10.82
CA LEU A 112 2.62 -10.09 -10.13
C LEU A 112 2.97 -9.68 -8.68
N PRO A 113 3.42 -10.60 -7.79
CA PRO A 113 3.75 -10.23 -6.41
C PRO A 113 4.84 -9.16 -6.31
N TRP A 114 5.87 -9.25 -7.15
CA TRP A 114 6.96 -8.27 -7.15
C TRP A 114 6.46 -6.89 -7.60
N PHE A 115 5.69 -6.82 -8.69
CA PHE A 115 5.17 -5.56 -9.22
C PHE A 115 4.23 -4.89 -8.22
N CYS A 116 3.28 -5.64 -7.65
CA CYS A 116 2.37 -5.14 -6.63
C CYS A 116 3.14 -4.60 -5.42
N GLN A 117 4.16 -5.31 -4.94
CA GLN A 117 4.98 -4.83 -3.83
C GLN A 117 5.70 -3.51 -4.14
N GLN A 118 6.25 -3.35 -5.35
CA GLN A 118 6.85 -2.06 -5.73
C GLN A 118 5.82 -0.93 -5.82
N LYS A 119 4.63 -1.22 -6.35
CA LYS A 119 3.51 -0.26 -6.42
C LYS A 119 3.06 0.18 -5.03
N ASP A 120 2.92 -0.76 -4.09
CA ASP A 120 2.56 -0.48 -2.70
C ASP A 120 3.59 0.44 -2.03
N ARG A 121 4.89 0.13 -2.16
CA ARG A 121 5.97 0.97 -1.61
C ARG A 121 5.92 2.41 -2.14
N LEU A 122 5.76 2.58 -3.45
CA LEU A 122 5.70 3.91 -4.06
C LEU A 122 4.44 4.67 -3.68
N THR A 123 3.30 4.00 -3.63
CA THR A 123 2.01 4.61 -3.26
C THR A 123 1.98 5.01 -1.77
N ALA A 124 2.67 4.26 -0.91
CA ALA A 124 2.85 4.61 0.49
C ALA A 124 3.77 5.83 0.66
N LEU A 125 4.89 5.88 -0.08
CA LEU A 125 5.87 6.97 -0.02
C LEU A 125 5.38 8.28 -0.66
N TYR A 126 4.57 8.16 -1.71
CA TYR A 126 4.15 9.26 -2.58
C TYR A 126 2.67 9.11 -2.97
N PRO A 127 1.72 9.31 -2.03
CA PRO A 127 0.30 9.07 -2.28
C PRO A 127 -0.31 9.94 -3.38
N GLU A 128 0.27 11.12 -3.63
CA GLU A 128 -0.17 12.06 -4.67
C GLU A 128 0.53 11.84 -6.03
N MET A 129 1.39 10.82 -6.15
CA MET A 129 2.09 10.52 -7.39
C MET A 129 1.15 9.86 -8.39
N SER A 130 1.11 10.39 -9.62
CA SER A 130 0.30 9.78 -10.68
C SER A 130 0.73 8.34 -10.96
N GLU A 131 -0.23 7.48 -11.29
CA GLU A 131 0.00 6.08 -11.63
C GLU A 131 1.03 5.90 -12.76
N PHE A 132 1.00 6.75 -13.78
CA PHE A 132 2.00 6.75 -14.86
C PHE A 132 3.45 6.88 -14.33
N ILE A 133 3.70 7.82 -13.41
CA ILE A 133 5.04 8.02 -12.84
C ILE A 133 5.43 6.85 -11.93
N ILE A 134 4.47 6.28 -11.19
CA ILE A 134 4.68 5.05 -10.41
C ILE A 134 5.12 3.92 -11.34
N HIS A 135 4.36 3.64 -12.39
CA HIS A 135 4.68 2.61 -13.38
C HIS A 135 6.07 2.83 -14.01
N ARG A 136 6.38 4.06 -14.42
CA ARG A 136 7.70 4.39 -14.98
C ARG A 136 8.85 4.14 -14.00
N LYS A 137 8.65 4.38 -12.70
CA LYS A 137 9.64 4.09 -11.66
C LYS A 137 9.81 2.58 -11.48
N ILE A 138 8.73 1.80 -11.45
CA ILE A 138 8.79 0.33 -11.34
C ILE A 138 9.50 -0.28 -12.55
N LEU A 139 9.21 0.19 -13.76
CA LEU A 139 9.85 -0.31 -14.98
C LEU A 139 11.37 -0.06 -15.03
N ARG A 140 11.88 0.94 -14.31
CA ARG A 140 13.34 1.13 -14.12
C ARG A 140 13.96 0.10 -13.14
N GLN A 141 13.13 -0.56 -12.32
CA GLN A 141 13.56 -1.63 -11.44
C GLN A 141 13.61 -3.00 -12.13
N CYS A 142 13.01 -3.14 -13.33
CA CYS A 142 13.23 -4.33 -14.17
C CYS A 142 14.72 -4.50 -14.50
N GLY A 143 15.40 -3.40 -14.84
CA GLY A 143 16.85 -3.33 -15.07
C GLY A 143 17.37 -4.24 -16.18
N GLY A 144 18.68 -4.14 -16.43
CA GLY A 144 19.43 -5.02 -17.34
C GLY A 144 18.76 -5.19 -18.70
N ASP A 145 18.70 -6.44 -19.17
CA ASP A 145 18.15 -6.79 -20.47
C ASP A 145 16.61 -6.74 -20.53
N LEU A 146 15.92 -6.60 -19.38
CA LEU A 146 14.46 -6.59 -19.29
C LEU A 146 13.86 -5.18 -19.41
N GLU A 147 14.60 -4.15 -19.01
CA GLU A 147 14.08 -2.78 -18.97
C GLU A 147 13.56 -2.30 -20.34
N HIS A 148 14.36 -2.45 -21.40
CA HIS A 148 13.97 -1.98 -22.73
C HIS A 148 12.82 -2.82 -23.35
N PRO A 149 12.87 -4.16 -23.34
CA PRO A 149 11.77 -4.99 -23.86
C PRO A 149 10.42 -4.73 -23.18
N VAL A 150 10.39 -4.54 -21.87
CA VAL A 150 9.13 -4.27 -21.15
C VAL A 150 8.65 -2.86 -21.48
N LYS A 151 9.51 -1.84 -21.34
CA LYS A 151 9.13 -0.44 -21.59
C LYS A 151 8.64 -0.17 -23.01
N SER A 152 9.28 -0.77 -24.02
CA SER A 152 8.90 -0.58 -25.42
C SER A 152 7.50 -1.14 -25.76
N ARG A 153 6.96 -2.02 -24.91
CA ARG A 153 5.63 -2.63 -25.06
C ARG A 153 4.58 -1.98 -24.15
N THR A 154 5.01 -1.13 -23.21
CA THR A 154 4.12 -0.42 -22.28
C THR A 154 3.74 0.96 -22.82
N THR A 155 2.45 1.28 -22.81
CA THR A 155 1.93 2.63 -23.13
C THR A 155 1.80 3.49 -21.88
N GLU A 156 1.70 4.82 -22.04
CA GLU A 156 1.50 5.72 -20.88
C GLU A 156 0.18 5.46 -20.13
N GLN A 157 -0.82 4.94 -20.84
CA GLN A 157 -2.14 4.58 -20.31
C GLN A 157 -2.23 3.12 -19.84
N ALA A 158 -1.12 2.37 -19.82
CA ALA A 158 -1.14 0.97 -19.43
C ALA A 158 -1.52 0.83 -17.94
N SER A 159 -2.45 -0.11 -17.68
CA SER A 159 -2.79 -0.52 -16.33
C SER A 159 -1.65 -1.32 -15.69
N ALA A 160 -1.75 -1.55 -14.36
CA ALA A 160 -0.82 -2.44 -13.68
C ALA A 160 -0.87 -3.86 -14.28
N GLU A 161 -2.06 -4.33 -14.59
CA GLU A 161 -2.33 -5.63 -15.20
C GLU A 161 -1.67 -5.75 -16.58
N ASP A 162 -1.79 -4.71 -17.43
CA ASP A 162 -1.15 -4.69 -18.74
C ASP A 162 0.38 -4.83 -18.61
N ILE A 163 0.98 -4.10 -17.66
CA ILE A 163 2.43 -4.14 -17.44
C ILE A 163 2.87 -5.51 -16.91
N ILE A 164 2.11 -6.09 -15.97
CA ILE A 164 2.39 -7.43 -15.43
C ILE A 164 2.32 -8.49 -16.54
N ASN A 165 1.30 -8.44 -17.39
CA ASN A 165 1.15 -9.35 -18.53
C ASN A 165 2.31 -9.22 -19.51
N ILE A 166 2.77 -7.99 -19.80
CA ILE A 166 3.94 -7.74 -20.64
C ILE A 166 5.21 -8.30 -20.00
N LEU A 167 5.38 -8.10 -18.68
CA LEU A 167 6.54 -8.59 -17.94
C LEU A 167 6.60 -10.13 -18.00
N GLU A 168 5.48 -10.79 -17.71
CA GLU A 168 5.34 -12.26 -17.81
C GLU A 168 5.59 -12.74 -19.25
N GLU A 169 5.07 -12.05 -20.26
CA GLU A 169 5.29 -12.40 -21.66
C GLU A 169 6.79 -12.34 -22.01
N VAL A 170 7.48 -11.27 -21.62
CA VAL A 170 8.90 -11.09 -21.90
C VAL A 170 9.71 -12.18 -21.19
N THR A 171 9.49 -12.42 -19.90
CA THR A 171 10.27 -13.40 -19.13
C THR A 171 10.03 -14.83 -19.64
N THR A 172 8.78 -15.21 -19.92
CA THR A 172 8.43 -16.57 -20.35
C THR A 172 8.78 -16.87 -21.80
N ARG A 173 8.50 -15.95 -22.74
CA ARG A 173 8.66 -16.21 -24.18
C ARG A 173 10.08 -15.98 -24.67
N THR A 174 10.78 -15.01 -24.12
CA THR A 174 12.10 -14.62 -24.63
C THR A 174 13.26 -15.21 -23.82
N ARG A 175 12.98 -15.80 -22.64
CA ARG A 175 13.99 -16.24 -21.65
C ARG A 175 15.01 -15.16 -21.29
N ILE A 176 14.67 -13.89 -21.53
CA ILE A 176 15.52 -12.74 -21.21
C ILE A 176 15.48 -12.56 -19.68
N GLY A 177 16.65 -12.32 -19.08
CA GLY A 177 16.79 -12.16 -17.63
C GLY A 177 16.92 -13.46 -16.84
N SER A 178 16.80 -14.62 -17.48
CA SER A 178 17.11 -15.91 -16.85
C SER A 178 18.58 -16.29 -17.03
N SER A 179 19.24 -16.69 -15.94
CA SER A 179 20.57 -17.30 -16.00
C SER A 179 20.49 -18.67 -16.69
N ARG A 180 21.36 -18.87 -17.68
CA ARG A 180 21.57 -20.19 -18.30
C ARG A 180 22.14 -21.20 -17.32
#